data_AF-A0A7X8JYQ4-F1
#
_entry.id   AF-A0A7X8JYQ4-F1
#
_cell.length_a   1.000
_cell.length_b   1.000
_cell.length_c   1.000
_cell.angle_alpha   90.00
_cell.angle_beta   90.00
_cell.angle_gamma   90.00
#
_symmetry.space_group_name_H-M   'P 1'
#
loop_
_entity.id
_entity.type
_entity.pdbx_description
1 polymer ?
#
loop_
_entity_poly.entity_id
_entity_poly.type
_entity_poly.pdbx_seq_one_letter_code
_entity_poly.pdbx_strand_id
1 'polypeptide(L)'
;MQGTCPTTNYWYYYYDSWGWGRTGTWTHAHQFRQHWGDVNNQGLKRAYKMTNYTVSSALSNLSTIRSAVKKGDIIQHTKYVGGETYHSQIVYSKPIGDITIANHSGIDGDAFESFEDFLQNRINLGRSTDYVSVIQIKYGN
;
A
#
# COMPACT_ATOMS: atom_id res chain seq x y z
N MET A 1 31.87 12.56 7.14
CA MET A 1 30.94 13.05 6.11
C MET A 1 29.55 13.09 6.70
N GLN A 2 28.98 14.28 6.88
CA GLN A 2 27.63 14.47 7.42
C GLN A 2 26.65 14.15 6.29
N GLY A 3 26.18 12.91 6.26
CA GLY A 3 25.39 12.34 5.16
C GLY A 3 23.98 12.91 5.11
N THR A 4 23.56 13.36 3.94
CA THR A 4 22.20 13.81 3.62
C THR A 4 21.13 12.82 4.10
N CYS A 5 20.02 13.33 4.65
CA CYS A 5 18.87 12.52 5.05
C CYS A 5 18.39 11.60 3.90
N PRO A 6 17.99 10.35 4.19
CA PRO A 6 17.46 9.46 3.16
C PRO A 6 16.18 10.03 2.55
N THR A 7 16.15 10.17 1.22
CA THR A 7 14.97 10.64 0.48
C THR A 7 14.09 9.47 0.02
N THR A 8 12.99 9.77 -0.68
CA THR A 8 12.11 8.76 -1.28
C THR A 8 12.81 7.85 -2.29
N ASN A 9 14.02 8.22 -2.75
CA ASN A 9 14.79 7.42 -3.72
C ASN A 9 15.30 6.09 -3.16
N TYR A 10 15.53 5.99 -1.85
CA TYR A 10 16.13 4.83 -1.21
C TYR A 10 15.06 3.92 -0.59
N TRP A 11 15.36 2.63 -0.44
CA TRP A 11 14.53 1.66 0.29
C TRP A 11 15.45 0.66 0.98
N TYR A 12 15.62 0.79 2.29
CA TYR A 12 16.39 -0.17 3.09
C TYR A 12 16.01 -0.12 4.57
N TYR A 13 16.27 -1.23 5.26
CA TYR A 13 16.23 -1.34 6.72
C TYR A 13 17.36 -2.27 7.16
N TYR A 14 18.46 -1.68 7.62
CA TYR A 14 19.63 -2.40 8.12
C TYR A 14 19.66 -2.44 9.65
N TYR A 15 19.26 -1.35 10.31
CA TYR A 15 19.19 -1.24 11.78
C TYR A 15 18.18 -0.16 12.20
N ASP A 16 17.81 -0.15 13.48
CA ASP A 16 16.73 0.67 14.04
C ASP A 16 17.02 2.18 14.10
N SER A 17 18.30 2.58 13.98
CA SER A 17 18.73 3.98 13.97
C SER A 17 18.32 4.74 12.71
N TRP A 18 17.80 5.94 12.89
CA TRP A 18 17.42 6.85 11.80
C TRP A 18 18.63 7.36 11.01
N GLY A 19 18.48 7.50 9.68
CA GLY A 19 19.53 7.94 8.78
C GLY A 19 20.12 6.78 7.99
N TRP A 20 21.38 6.43 8.26
CA TRP A 20 22.06 5.35 7.54
C TRP A 20 21.54 3.94 7.87
N GLY A 21 20.75 3.79 8.94
CA GLY A 21 20.17 2.50 9.35
C GLY A 21 18.89 2.13 8.64
N ARG A 22 18.03 3.10 8.34
CA ARG A 22 16.74 2.84 7.67
C ARG A 22 16.21 4.07 6.93
N THR A 23 15.38 3.84 5.91
CA THR A 23 14.72 4.91 5.14
C THR A 23 13.30 5.16 5.57
N GLY A 24 12.84 6.41 5.41
CA GLY A 24 11.44 6.76 5.62
C GLY A 24 10.48 6.00 4.70
N THR A 25 10.94 5.60 3.51
CA THR A 25 10.20 4.73 2.57
C THR A 25 9.97 3.33 3.12
N TRP A 26 10.76 2.85 4.07
CA TRP A 26 10.50 1.58 4.77
C TRP A 26 9.56 1.78 5.97
N THR A 27 9.74 2.89 6.71
CA THR A 27 9.07 3.07 8.01
C THR A 27 7.80 3.92 7.97
N HIS A 28 7.48 4.56 6.85
CA HIS A 28 6.32 5.46 6.72
C HIS A 28 5.54 5.22 5.43
N ALA A 29 4.22 5.03 5.57
CA ALA A 29 3.34 4.66 4.46
C ALA A 29 3.24 5.72 3.35
N HIS A 30 3.29 7.01 3.69
CA HIS A 30 3.21 8.08 2.68
C HIS A 30 4.48 8.13 1.81
N GLN A 31 5.67 8.06 2.41
CA GLN A 31 6.95 8.00 1.70
C GLN A 31 7.07 6.70 0.89
N PHE A 32 6.55 5.59 1.41
CA PHE A 32 6.43 4.33 0.67
C PHE A 32 5.57 4.51 -0.60
N ARG A 33 4.42 5.21 -0.49
CA ARG A 33 3.59 5.53 -1.67
C ARG A 33 4.35 6.38 -2.69
N GLN A 34 5.05 7.42 -2.22
CA GLN A 34 5.87 8.27 -3.10
C GLN A 34 6.99 7.51 -3.79
N HIS A 35 7.52 6.44 -3.16
CA HIS A 35 8.54 5.60 -3.76
C HIS A 35 8.01 4.81 -4.96
N TRP A 36 6.81 4.24 -4.86
CA TRP A 36 6.24 3.40 -5.93
C TRP A 36 5.39 4.17 -6.93
N GLY A 37 4.51 5.01 -6.44
CA GLY A 37 3.44 5.62 -7.19
C GLY A 37 3.72 7.07 -7.57
N ASP A 38 2.68 7.70 -8.12
CA ASP A 38 2.59 9.14 -8.21
C ASP A 38 1.75 9.67 -7.04
N VAL A 39 2.24 10.72 -6.39
CA VAL A 39 1.52 11.45 -5.35
C VAL A 39 1.59 12.92 -5.71
N ASN A 40 0.52 13.45 -6.31
CA ASN A 40 0.42 14.85 -6.72
C ASN A 40 1.61 15.33 -7.58
N ASN A 41 2.06 14.51 -8.54
CA ASN A 41 3.22 14.75 -9.40
C ASN A 41 4.60 14.77 -8.70
N GLN A 42 4.69 14.29 -7.45
CA GLN A 42 5.94 14.26 -6.66
C GLN A 42 6.50 12.85 -6.47
N GLY A 43 5.78 11.80 -6.91
CA GLY A 43 6.21 10.42 -6.73
C GLY A 43 7.20 9.93 -7.79
N LEU A 44 7.93 8.86 -7.49
CA LEU A 44 8.99 8.31 -8.35
C LEU A 44 8.47 7.38 -9.45
N LYS A 45 7.18 7.02 -9.43
CA LYS A 45 6.51 6.27 -10.52
C LYS A 45 7.23 4.96 -10.89
N ARG A 46 7.73 4.23 -9.89
CA ARG A 46 8.47 2.95 -10.06
C ARG A 46 7.59 1.73 -10.28
N ALA A 47 6.31 1.82 -9.91
CA ALA A 47 5.34 0.76 -10.16
C ALA A 47 5.07 0.61 -11.67
N TYR A 48 4.70 -0.59 -12.11
CA TYR A 48 4.23 -0.82 -13.47
C TYR A 48 2.92 -0.05 -13.73
N LYS A 49 2.02 -0.06 -12.76
CA LYS A 49 0.74 0.66 -12.82
C LYS A 49 0.24 0.97 -11.41
N MET A 50 -0.38 2.13 -11.25
CA MET A 50 -1.13 2.49 -10.04
C MET A 50 -2.56 2.84 -10.44
N THR A 51 -3.53 2.16 -9.86
CA THR A 51 -4.96 2.42 -10.09
C THR A 51 -5.61 2.85 -8.78
N ASN A 52 -6.30 3.99 -8.78
CA ASN A 52 -6.95 4.52 -7.59
C ASN A 52 -8.46 4.24 -7.64
N TYR A 53 -8.98 3.82 -6.51
CA TYR A 53 -10.39 3.61 -6.23
C TYR A 53 -10.75 4.41 -4.97
N THR A 54 -12.02 4.72 -4.76
CA THR A 54 -12.52 4.91 -3.38
C THR A 54 -12.73 3.53 -2.74
N VAL A 55 -12.79 3.45 -1.41
CA VAL A 55 -13.14 2.22 -0.67
C VAL A 55 -14.43 1.60 -1.22
N SER A 56 -15.49 2.40 -1.38
CA SER A 56 -16.77 1.92 -1.92
C SER A 56 -16.62 1.35 -3.33
N SER A 57 -15.91 2.05 -4.22
CA SER A 57 -15.70 1.59 -5.59
C SER A 57 -14.78 0.37 -5.67
N ALA A 58 -13.80 0.24 -4.75
CA ALA A 58 -12.94 -0.93 -4.67
C ALA A 58 -13.75 -2.17 -4.31
N LEU A 59 -14.68 -2.04 -3.35
CA LEU A 59 -15.58 -3.14 -2.95
C LEU A 59 -16.47 -3.56 -4.12
N SER A 60 -17.09 -2.61 -4.83
CA SER A 60 -17.90 -2.91 -6.02
C SER A 60 -17.10 -3.49 -7.19
N ASN A 61 -15.77 -3.30 -7.21
CA ASN A 61 -14.88 -3.78 -8.27
C ASN A 61 -13.92 -4.87 -7.80
N LEU A 62 -14.22 -5.56 -6.70
CA LEU A 62 -13.32 -6.54 -6.09
C LEU A 62 -12.89 -7.63 -7.08
N SER A 63 -13.81 -8.13 -7.91
CA SER A 63 -13.50 -9.15 -8.93
C SER A 63 -12.52 -8.66 -9.99
N THR A 64 -12.65 -7.40 -10.42
CA THR A 64 -11.76 -6.73 -11.37
C THR A 64 -10.38 -6.52 -10.76
N ILE A 65 -10.31 -5.99 -9.53
CA ILE A 65 -9.04 -5.79 -8.81
C ILE A 65 -8.33 -7.12 -8.63
N ARG A 66 -9.05 -8.13 -8.14
CA ARG A 66 -8.53 -9.49 -7.95
C ARG A 66 -7.98 -10.05 -9.27
N SER A 67 -8.64 -9.85 -10.39
CA SER A 67 -8.16 -10.35 -11.68
C SER A 67 -6.87 -9.63 -12.13
N ALA A 68 -6.73 -8.34 -11.82
CA ALA A 68 -5.59 -7.52 -12.22
C ALA A 68 -4.33 -7.74 -11.36
N VAL A 69 -4.47 -7.92 -10.04
CA VAL A 69 -3.32 -7.99 -9.13
C VAL A 69 -2.64 -9.37 -9.16
N LYS A 70 -1.36 -9.40 -8.79
CA LYS A 70 -0.54 -10.60 -8.58
C LYS A 70 -0.02 -10.64 -7.14
N LYS A 71 0.46 -11.81 -6.71
CA LYS A 71 1.08 -11.97 -5.39
C LYS A 71 2.33 -11.08 -5.30
N GLY A 72 2.44 -10.27 -4.26
CA GLY A 72 3.51 -9.27 -4.11
C GLY A 72 3.15 -7.87 -4.61
N ASP A 73 2.01 -7.69 -5.30
CA ASP A 73 1.47 -6.35 -5.57
C ASP A 73 1.03 -5.70 -4.25
N ILE A 74 0.84 -4.40 -4.30
CA ILE A 74 0.64 -3.57 -3.11
C ILE A 74 -0.76 -2.97 -3.13
N ILE A 75 -1.41 -2.94 -1.98
CA ILE A 75 -2.63 -2.18 -1.74
C ILE A 75 -2.34 -1.12 -0.68
N GLN A 76 -2.55 0.15 -1.01
CA GLN A 76 -2.39 1.25 -0.06
C GLN A 76 -3.69 1.98 0.22
N HIS A 77 -3.82 2.46 1.45
CA HIS A 77 -4.99 3.14 1.95
C HIS A 77 -4.66 4.56 2.37
N THR A 78 -5.45 5.51 1.86
CA THR A 78 -5.20 6.94 2.04
C THR A 78 -6.48 7.64 2.44
N LYS A 79 -6.41 8.54 3.42
CA LYS A 79 -7.54 9.39 3.77
C LYS A 79 -7.97 10.23 2.57
N TYR A 80 -9.27 10.37 2.37
CA TYR A 80 -9.80 11.29 1.36
C TYR A 80 -9.36 12.73 1.64
N VAL A 81 -9.56 13.18 2.87
CA VAL A 81 -9.14 14.51 3.35
C VAL A 81 -7.66 14.46 3.74
N GLY A 82 -6.88 15.43 3.22
CA GLY A 82 -5.45 15.57 3.53
C GLY A 82 -4.53 14.60 2.78
N GLY A 83 -5.07 13.53 2.18
CA GLY A 83 -4.28 12.62 1.33
C GLY A 83 -3.19 11.86 2.08
N GLU A 84 -3.31 11.74 3.40
CA GLU A 84 -2.40 10.98 4.26
C GLU A 84 -2.56 9.48 4.03
N THR A 85 -1.47 8.80 3.70
CA THR A 85 -1.46 7.34 3.62
C THR A 85 -1.31 6.79 5.02
N TYR A 86 -2.25 5.95 5.43
CA TYR A 86 -2.29 5.42 6.80
C TYR A 86 -2.01 3.92 6.86
N HIS A 87 -2.13 3.19 5.75
CA HIS A 87 -1.85 1.76 5.73
C HIS A 87 -1.33 1.28 4.38
N SER A 88 -0.47 0.27 4.39
CA SER A 88 0.08 -0.37 3.20
C SER A 88 0.12 -1.88 3.44
N GLN A 89 -0.42 -2.64 2.50
CA GLN A 89 -0.55 -4.09 2.59
C GLN A 89 -0.06 -4.74 1.30
N ILE A 90 0.33 -6.01 1.40
CA ILE A 90 0.81 -6.80 0.26
C ILE A 90 -0.26 -7.81 -0.13
N VAL A 91 -0.49 -8.00 -1.43
CA VAL A 91 -1.30 -9.09 -1.96
C VAL A 91 -0.58 -10.41 -1.68
N TYR A 92 -1.05 -11.15 -0.69
CA TYR A 92 -0.47 -12.43 -0.30
C TYR A 92 -1.04 -13.58 -1.13
N SER A 93 -2.36 -13.60 -1.30
CA SER A 93 -3.08 -14.68 -1.97
C SER A 93 -4.37 -14.20 -2.63
N LYS A 94 -4.97 -15.03 -3.49
CA LYS A 94 -6.14 -14.69 -4.31
C LYS A 94 -7.14 -15.85 -4.34
N PRO A 95 -7.80 -16.17 -3.23
CA PRO A 95 -8.86 -17.17 -3.22
C PRO A 95 -9.98 -16.80 -4.20
N ILE A 96 -10.91 -17.71 -4.44
CA ILE A 96 -12.12 -17.39 -5.20
C ILE A 96 -12.92 -16.36 -4.39
N GLY A 97 -13.38 -15.29 -5.04
CA GLY A 97 -14.15 -14.23 -4.41
C GLY A 97 -13.33 -13.10 -3.80
N ASP A 98 -12.11 -13.36 -3.32
CA ASP A 98 -11.41 -12.41 -2.44
C ASP A 98 -9.88 -12.33 -2.69
N ILE A 99 -9.22 -11.39 -2.02
CA ILE A 99 -7.78 -11.18 -1.98
C ILE A 99 -7.34 -11.27 -0.52
N THR A 100 -6.44 -12.19 -0.22
CA THR A 100 -5.77 -12.19 1.09
C THR A 100 -4.67 -11.15 1.07
N ILE A 101 -4.73 -10.19 1.98
CA ILE A 101 -3.75 -9.13 2.14
C ILE A 101 -2.92 -9.35 3.40
N ALA A 102 -1.61 -9.09 3.31
CA ALA A 102 -0.70 -9.18 4.44
C ALA A 102 -0.54 -7.82 5.12
N ASN A 103 -0.66 -7.83 6.45
CA ASN A 103 -0.54 -6.67 7.33
C ASN A 103 0.85 -6.59 7.97
N HIS A 104 1.33 -5.36 8.17
CA HIS A 104 2.57 -5.09 8.90
C HIS A 104 2.28 -4.37 10.22
N SER A 105 1.55 -5.03 11.13
CA SER A 105 1.31 -4.54 12.52
C SER A 105 0.48 -5.49 13.40
N GLY A 106 0.34 -6.77 13.04
CA GLY A 106 -0.43 -7.74 13.83
C GLY A 106 0.40 -8.40 14.94
N ILE A 107 -0.27 -8.94 15.97
CA ILE A 107 0.22 -10.13 16.67
C ILE A 107 0.34 -11.24 15.62
N ASP A 108 1.22 -12.24 15.77
CA ASP A 108 1.50 -13.27 14.75
C ASP A 108 0.27 -13.97 14.12
N GLY A 109 -0.93 -13.84 14.71
CA GLY A 109 -2.22 -14.31 14.17
C GLY A 109 -2.96 -13.36 13.21
N ASP A 110 -2.67 -12.05 13.19
CA ASP A 110 -3.38 -11.03 12.37
C ASP A 110 -2.59 -10.60 11.13
N ALA A 111 -1.56 -11.38 10.78
CA ALA A 111 -0.67 -11.09 9.65
C ALA A 111 -1.40 -11.10 8.29
N PHE A 112 -2.57 -11.75 8.21
CA PHE A 112 -3.35 -11.88 6.98
C PHE A 112 -4.81 -11.54 7.23
N GLU A 113 -5.43 -10.86 6.27
CA GLU A 113 -6.82 -10.41 6.35
C GLU A 113 -7.50 -10.58 4.98
N SER A 114 -8.82 -10.69 4.98
CA SER A 114 -9.64 -10.55 3.77
C SER A 114 -9.66 -9.09 3.33
N PHE A 115 -9.43 -8.84 2.04
CA PHE A 115 -9.52 -7.50 1.50
C PHE A 115 -10.96 -7.00 1.43
N GLU A 116 -11.90 -7.89 1.11
CA GLU A 116 -13.32 -7.57 1.18
C GLU A 116 -13.74 -7.12 2.59
N ASP A 117 -13.39 -7.90 3.62
CA ASP A 117 -13.72 -7.56 5.01
C ASP A 117 -13.05 -6.26 5.45
N PHE A 118 -11.80 -6.04 5.06
CA PHE A 118 -11.10 -4.78 5.32
C PHE A 118 -11.89 -3.59 4.75
N LEU A 119 -12.30 -3.67 3.47
CA LEU A 119 -13.07 -2.61 2.82
C LEU A 119 -14.43 -2.40 3.47
N GLN A 120 -15.14 -3.48 3.82
CA GLN A 120 -16.43 -3.41 4.50
C GLN A 120 -16.30 -2.75 5.88
N ASN A 121 -15.24 -3.06 6.62
CA ASN A 121 -14.92 -2.40 7.89
C ASN A 121 -14.70 -0.89 7.68
N ARG A 122 -13.95 -0.48 6.65
CA ARG A 122 -13.77 0.95 6.32
C ARG A 122 -15.09 1.64 6.02
N ILE A 123 -16.00 1.00 5.29
CA ILE A 123 -17.36 1.53 5.05
C ILE A 123 -18.11 1.70 6.38
N ASN A 124 -18.10 0.68 7.24
CA ASN A 124 -18.78 0.71 8.54
C ASN A 124 -18.23 1.81 9.48
N LEU A 125 -16.95 2.17 9.32
CA LEU A 125 -16.31 3.28 10.02
C LEU A 125 -16.53 4.66 9.37
N GLY A 126 -17.40 4.77 8.36
CA GLY A 126 -17.69 6.01 7.66
C GLY A 126 -16.57 6.48 6.71
N ARG A 127 -15.68 5.57 6.29
CA ARG A 127 -14.52 5.86 5.43
C ARG A 127 -14.70 5.34 4.00
N SER A 128 -15.93 5.32 3.50
CA SER A 128 -16.26 4.83 2.16
C SER A 128 -15.62 5.65 1.02
N THR A 129 -15.27 6.91 1.29
CA THR A 129 -14.64 7.83 0.34
C THR A 129 -13.11 7.83 0.37
N ASP A 130 -12.50 7.18 1.36
CA ASP A 130 -11.04 7.03 1.42
C ASP A 130 -10.54 6.34 0.15
N TYR A 131 -9.30 6.65 -0.23
CA TYR A 131 -8.69 6.09 -1.43
C TYR A 131 -8.03 4.76 -1.15
N VAL A 132 -8.20 3.85 -2.11
CA VAL A 132 -7.52 2.57 -2.21
C VAL A 132 -6.69 2.60 -3.49
N SER A 133 -5.38 2.58 -3.32
CA SER A 133 -4.42 2.56 -4.42
C SER A 133 -3.93 1.13 -4.65
N VAL A 134 -4.29 0.55 -5.78
CA VAL A 134 -3.78 -0.74 -6.26
C VAL A 134 -2.52 -0.49 -7.06
N ILE A 135 -1.38 -0.90 -6.51
CA ILE A 135 -0.04 -0.64 -7.05
C ILE A 135 0.53 -1.97 -7.56
N GLN A 136 0.61 -2.11 -8.88
CA GLN A 136 1.12 -3.28 -9.55
C GLN A 136 2.62 -3.13 -9.78
N ILE A 137 3.41 -4.05 -9.26
CA ILE A 137 4.86 -4.06 -9.41
C ILE A 137 5.24 -4.83 -10.67
N LYS A 138 6.24 -4.34 -11.43
CA LYS A 138 6.72 -5.06 -12.61
C LYS A 138 7.42 -6.34 -12.15
N TYR A 139 6.83 -7.48 -12.45
CA TYR A 139 7.49 -8.76 -12.28
C TYR A 139 8.55 -8.91 -13.37
N GLY A 140 9.78 -9.29 -12.99
CA GLY A 140 10.77 -9.74 -13.95
C GLY A 140 10.17 -10.92 -14.73
N ASN A 141 10.35 -10.89 -16.06
CA ASN A 141 9.99 -12.01 -16.94
C ASN A 141 10.81 -13.25 -16.56
#